data_AF-A0A1W9GUH4-F1
#
_entry.id   AF-A0A1W9GUH4-F1
#
_cell.length_a   1.000
_cell.length_b   1.000
_cell.length_c   1.000
_cell.angle_alpha   90.00
_cell.angle_beta   90.00
_cell.angle_gamma   90.00
#
_symmetry.space_group_name_H-M   'P 1'
#
loop_
_entity.id
_entity.type
_entity.pdbx_description
1 polymer ?
#
loop_
_entity_poly.entity_id
_entity_poly.type
_entity_poly.pdbx_seq_one_letter_code
_entity_poly.pdbx_strand_id
1 'polypeptide(L)'
;MEAAMARGEPGPGERAERARRRRVAWLMGALALAGGVIGFTAARLERGGIEGNFNVLQIGALPPWFAILATLTFVGAVGIGSWFYWRGMDEVARRDHYRGAVWALNVYLLLYPSWFLLWRGGLVSEPSHRALFLITVATSMIVYLWSKWRN
;
A
#
# COMPACT_ATOMS: atom_id res chain seq x y z
N MET A 1 -42.57 11.14 -10.81
CA MET A 1 -41.40 10.96 -9.93
C MET A 1 -41.72 10.15 -8.68
N GLU A 2 -42.94 10.22 -8.13
CA GLU A 2 -43.39 9.40 -6.99
C GLU A 2 -43.37 7.87 -7.25
N ALA A 3 -43.72 7.41 -8.45
CA ALA A 3 -43.83 5.97 -8.76
C ALA A 3 -42.49 5.22 -8.86
N ALA A 4 -41.35 5.93 -8.88
CA ALA A 4 -40.01 5.32 -8.93
C ALA A 4 -39.43 5.05 -7.53
N MET A 5 -39.91 5.74 -6.49
CA MET A 5 -39.46 5.52 -5.11
C MET A 5 -40.15 4.33 -4.41
N ALA A 6 -41.24 3.82 -4.99
CA ALA A 6 -42.02 2.68 -4.45
C ALA A 6 -41.48 1.30 -4.91
N ARG A 7 -40.62 1.27 -5.93
CA ARG A 7 -39.82 0.11 -6.32
C ARG A 7 -38.43 0.38 -5.76
N GLY A 8 -37.77 -0.57 -5.10
CA GLY A 8 -36.43 -0.40 -4.51
C GLY A 8 -35.30 -0.15 -5.53
N GLU A 9 -35.56 0.62 -6.59
CA GLU A 9 -34.59 0.99 -7.61
C GLU A 9 -33.69 2.10 -7.06
N PRO A 10 -32.37 1.89 -7.04
CA PRO A 10 -31.43 2.83 -6.47
C PRO A 10 -31.52 4.18 -7.19
N GLY A 11 -31.65 5.25 -6.42
CA GLY A 11 -31.71 6.62 -6.94
C GLY A 11 -30.47 6.99 -7.76
N PRO A 12 -30.53 8.07 -8.58
CA PRO A 12 -29.39 8.49 -9.41
C PRO A 12 -28.08 8.66 -8.63
N GLY A 13 -28.15 9.17 -7.40
CA GLY A 13 -27.00 9.31 -6.50
C GLY A 13 -26.43 7.96 -6.02
N GLU A 14 -27.29 7.01 -5.66
CA GLU A 14 -26.84 5.68 -5.24
C GLU A 14 -26.20 4.89 -6.39
N ARG A 15 -26.69 5.06 -7.62
CA ARG A 15 -26.09 4.46 -8.82
C ARG A 15 -24.70 5.04 -9.11
N ALA A 16 -24.55 6.36 -8.98
CA ALA A 16 -23.26 7.03 -9.13
C ALA A 16 -22.25 6.56 -8.06
N GLU A 17 -22.69 6.42 -6.82
CA GLU A 17 -21.86 5.93 -5.72
C GLU A 17 -21.40 4.48 -5.92
N ARG A 18 -22.32 3.59 -6.32
CA ARG A 18 -21.99 2.19 -6.64
C ARG A 18 -20.99 2.10 -7.78
N ALA A 19 -21.14 2.92 -8.82
CA ALA A 19 -20.19 2.97 -9.93
C ALA A 19 -18.80 3.45 -9.49
N ARG A 20 -18.74 4.50 -8.65
CA ARG A 20 -17.48 5.00 -8.06
C ARG A 20 -16.80 3.94 -7.21
N ARG A 21 -17.54 3.30 -6.30
CA ARG A 21 -17.03 2.23 -5.42
C ARG A 21 -16.49 1.04 -6.23
N ARG A 22 -17.19 0.65 -7.31
CA ARG A 22 -16.72 -0.41 -8.22
C ARG A 22 -15.43 -0.03 -8.94
N ARG A 23 -15.31 1.22 -9.42
CA ARG A 23 -14.06 1.71 -10.04
C ARG A 23 -12.88 1.69 -9.07
N VAL A 24 -13.10 2.14 -7.83
CA VAL A 24 -12.07 2.10 -6.78
C VAL A 24 -11.69 0.65 -6.44
N ALA A 25 -12.65 -0.26 -6.32
CA ALA A 25 -12.37 -1.66 -6.07
C ALA A 25 -11.55 -2.30 -7.20
N TRP A 26 -11.88 -2.01 -8.46
CA TRP A 26 -11.11 -2.46 -9.62
C TRP A 26 -9.69 -1.88 -9.64
N LEU A 27 -9.53 -0.59 -9.33
CA LEU A 27 -8.23 0.05 -9.25
C LEU A 27 -7.37 -0.63 -8.17
N MET A 28 -7.92 -0.83 -6.97
CA MET A 28 -7.23 -1.51 -5.87
C MET A 28 -6.89 -2.95 -6.24
N GLY A 29 -7.80 -3.68 -6.88
CA GLY A 29 -7.55 -5.04 -7.37
C GLY A 29 -6.43 -5.09 -8.41
N ALA A 30 -6.40 -4.16 -9.36
CA ALA A 30 -5.34 -4.07 -10.36
C ALA A 30 -3.98 -3.74 -9.74
N LEU A 31 -3.92 -2.81 -8.78
CA LEU A 31 -2.70 -2.47 -8.06
C LEU A 31 -2.20 -3.64 -7.20
N ALA A 32 -3.10 -4.31 -6.50
CA ALA A 32 -2.78 -5.50 -5.71
C ALA A 32 -2.26 -6.64 -6.60
N LEU A 33 -2.87 -6.86 -7.76
CA LEU A 33 -2.42 -7.87 -8.71
C LEU A 33 -1.05 -7.53 -9.31
N ALA A 34 -0.83 -6.27 -9.72
CA ALA A 34 0.46 -5.83 -10.21
C ALA A 34 1.57 -6.01 -9.17
N GLY A 35 1.34 -5.55 -7.93
CA GLY A 35 2.27 -5.75 -6.82
C GLY A 35 2.51 -7.22 -6.49
N GLY A 36 1.44 -8.03 -6.52
CA GLY A 36 1.50 -9.48 -6.29
C GLY A 36 2.34 -10.21 -7.34
N VAL A 37 2.17 -9.88 -8.63
CA VAL A 37 2.97 -10.47 -9.72
C VAL A 37 4.44 -10.08 -9.59
N ILE A 38 4.73 -8.81 -9.29
CA ILE A 38 6.11 -8.34 -9.08
C ILE A 38 6.73 -9.08 -7.89
N GLY A 39 6.06 -9.09 -6.73
CA GLY A 39 6.56 -9.72 -5.51
C GLY A 39 6.76 -11.23 -5.65
N PHE A 40 5.81 -11.92 -6.30
CA PHE A 40 5.92 -13.35 -6.58
C PHE A 40 7.09 -13.67 -7.51
N THR A 41 7.25 -12.88 -8.59
CA THR A 41 8.34 -13.07 -9.54
C THR A 41 9.69 -12.77 -8.89
N ALA A 42 9.79 -11.70 -8.11
CA ALA A 42 10.98 -11.37 -7.33
C ALA A 42 11.37 -12.51 -6.40
N ALA A 43 10.41 -13.05 -5.63
CA ALA A 43 10.64 -14.17 -4.72
C ALA A 43 11.08 -15.45 -5.45
N ARG A 44 10.67 -15.65 -6.72
CA ARG A 44 11.14 -16.77 -7.54
C ARG A 44 12.55 -16.56 -8.09
N LEU A 45 12.87 -15.34 -8.53
CA LEU A 45 14.20 -14.99 -9.03
C LEU A 45 15.24 -15.01 -7.90
N GLU A 46 14.89 -14.57 -6.70
CA GLU A 46 15.76 -14.64 -5.51
C GLU A 46 16.11 -16.10 -5.15
N ARG A 47 15.19 -17.05 -5.31
CA ARG A 47 15.42 -18.50 -5.05
C ARG A 47 16.30 -19.21 -6.07
N GLY A 48 16.57 -18.59 -7.22
CA GLY A 48 17.47 -19.14 -8.25
C GLY A 48 18.96 -18.96 -7.94
N GLY A 49 19.31 -18.18 -6.91
CA GLY A 49 20.64 -18.07 -6.33
C GLY A 49 20.80 -19.01 -5.13
N ILE A 50 22.03 -19.53 -4.96
CA ILE A 50 22.43 -20.61 -4.04
C ILE A 50 21.77 -20.51 -2.65
N GLU A 51 21.16 -21.63 -2.26
CA GLU A 51 20.68 -22.01 -0.91
C GLU A 51 19.41 -21.34 -0.39
N GLY A 52 18.31 -22.10 -0.53
CA GLY A 52 16.98 -21.74 -0.08
C GLY A 52 16.86 -21.70 1.44
N ASN A 53 16.50 -20.53 1.95
CA ASN A 53 15.61 -20.38 3.09
C ASN A 53 14.78 -19.11 2.86
N PHE A 54 13.44 -19.20 2.92
CA PHE A 54 12.58 -18.03 2.74
C PHE A 54 12.63 -17.18 4.02
N ASN A 55 13.66 -16.37 4.16
CA ASN A 55 13.73 -15.36 5.21
C ASN A 55 13.14 -14.05 4.66
N VAL A 56 11.97 -13.66 5.17
CA VAL A 56 11.28 -12.42 4.78
C VAL A 56 12.15 -11.19 5.03
N LEU A 57 13.19 -11.29 5.87
CA LEU A 57 14.09 -10.20 6.25
C LEU A 57 15.42 -10.17 5.49
N GLN A 58 15.78 -11.20 4.72
CA GLN A 58 17.08 -11.32 4.04
C GLN A 58 16.89 -11.35 2.51
N ILE A 59 17.73 -10.60 1.76
CA ILE A 59 17.56 -10.36 0.32
C ILE A 59 18.71 -10.97 -0.47
N GLY A 60 18.40 -11.71 -1.54
CA GLY A 60 19.33 -12.00 -2.63
C GLY A 60 19.34 -10.89 -3.69
N ALA A 61 20.41 -10.80 -4.48
CA ALA A 61 20.46 -9.80 -5.56
C ALA A 61 19.46 -10.14 -6.69
N LEU A 62 18.68 -9.14 -7.13
CA LEU A 62 17.79 -9.27 -8.29
C LEU A 62 18.54 -8.98 -9.60
N PRO A 63 18.18 -9.64 -10.71
CA PRO A 63 18.70 -9.28 -12.04
C PRO A 63 18.42 -7.80 -12.37
N PRO A 64 19.39 -7.04 -12.92
CA PRO A 64 19.21 -5.60 -13.17
C PRO A 64 18.01 -5.25 -14.06
N TRP A 65 17.78 -6.04 -15.11
CA TRP A 65 16.66 -5.85 -16.02
C TRP A 65 15.30 -5.95 -15.29
N PHE A 66 15.18 -6.90 -14.36
CA PHE A 66 13.97 -7.10 -13.58
C PHE A 66 13.79 -5.97 -12.57
N ALA A 67 14.86 -5.54 -11.91
CA ALA A 67 14.81 -4.41 -10.98
C ALA A 67 14.32 -3.13 -11.66
N ILE A 68 14.77 -2.84 -12.88
CA ILE A 68 14.32 -1.69 -13.68
C ILE A 68 12.82 -1.81 -13.99
N LEU A 69 12.38 -2.95 -14.54
CA LEU A 69 10.98 -3.16 -14.91
C LEU A 69 10.05 -3.11 -13.69
N ALA A 70 10.44 -3.77 -12.59
CA ALA A 70 9.70 -3.75 -11.34
C ALA A 70 9.58 -2.33 -10.78
N THR A 71 10.65 -1.53 -10.82
CA THR A 71 10.64 -0.15 -10.34
C THR A 71 9.75 0.73 -11.20
N LEU A 72 9.87 0.67 -12.53
CA LEU A 72 9.02 1.44 -13.45
C LEU A 72 7.54 1.08 -13.27
N THR A 73 7.23 -0.22 -13.15
CA THR A 73 5.87 -0.70 -12.92
C THR A 73 5.35 -0.23 -11.58
N PHE A 74 6.15 -0.32 -10.51
CA PHE A 74 5.76 0.13 -9.18
C PHE A 74 5.49 1.64 -9.14
N VAL A 75 6.42 2.46 -9.64
CA VAL A 75 6.28 3.92 -9.66
C VAL A 75 5.09 4.34 -10.53
N GLY A 76 4.93 3.73 -11.71
CA GLY A 76 3.79 3.98 -12.59
C GLY A 76 2.47 3.58 -11.95
N ALA A 77 2.38 2.36 -11.41
CA ALA A 77 1.18 1.83 -10.77
C ALA A 77 0.79 2.65 -9.55
N VAL A 78 1.72 2.89 -8.61
CA VAL A 78 1.45 3.65 -7.39
C VAL A 78 1.19 5.11 -7.71
N GLY A 79 1.97 5.75 -8.58
CA GLY A 79 1.80 7.16 -8.92
C GLY A 79 0.49 7.43 -9.65
N ILE A 80 0.24 6.72 -10.75
CA ILE A 80 -0.99 6.88 -11.55
C ILE A 80 -2.21 6.40 -10.75
N GLY A 81 -2.08 5.27 -10.03
CA GLY A 81 -3.12 4.73 -9.17
C GLY A 81 -3.50 5.69 -8.06
N SER A 82 -2.52 6.28 -7.37
CA SER A 82 -2.77 7.29 -6.34
C SER A 82 -3.46 8.52 -6.92
N TRP A 83 -3.05 8.97 -8.10
CA TRP A 83 -3.68 10.12 -8.77
C TRP A 83 -5.17 9.89 -9.06
N PHE A 84 -5.52 8.76 -9.68
CA PHE A 84 -6.91 8.42 -9.96
C PHE A 84 -7.71 8.19 -8.68
N TYR A 85 -7.12 7.55 -7.69
CA TYR A 85 -7.75 7.32 -6.40
C TYR A 85 -8.09 8.65 -5.71
N TRP A 86 -7.15 9.60 -5.69
CA TRP A 86 -7.31 10.88 -5.01
C TRP A 86 -8.38 11.77 -5.66
N ARG A 87 -8.53 11.73 -6.99
CA ARG A 87 -9.60 12.43 -7.72
C ARG A 87 -11.01 11.92 -7.37
N GLY A 88 -11.14 10.65 -7.01
CA GLY A 88 -12.43 10.03 -6.70
C GLY A 88 -12.80 10.05 -5.21
N MET A 89 -11.92 10.58 -4.36
CA MET A 89 -12.11 10.58 -2.92
C MET A 89 -12.92 11.77 -2.43
N ASP A 90 -13.84 11.46 -1.54
CA ASP A 90 -14.59 12.42 -0.73
C ASP A 90 -13.71 13.03 0.39
N GLU A 91 -14.14 14.15 0.95
CA GLU A 91 -13.40 14.93 1.96
C GLU A 91 -13.15 14.14 3.24
N VAL A 92 -14.15 13.42 3.72
CA VAL A 92 -14.05 12.57 4.93
C VAL A 92 -13.03 11.45 4.70
N ALA A 93 -13.14 10.74 3.57
CA ALA A 93 -12.21 9.68 3.21
C ALA A 93 -10.78 10.21 3.06
N ARG A 94 -10.61 11.43 2.55
CA ARG A 94 -9.32 12.11 2.41
C ARG A 94 -8.71 12.47 3.76
N ARG A 95 -9.51 12.95 4.70
CA ARG A 95 -9.07 13.23 6.07
C ARG A 95 -8.55 11.97 6.75
N ASP A 96 -9.25 10.83 6.62
CA ASP A 96 -8.82 9.57 7.23
C ASP A 96 -7.55 9.01 6.60
N HIS A 97 -7.40 9.15 5.27
CA HIS A 97 -6.14 8.83 4.59
C HIS A 97 -4.97 9.68 5.07
N TYR A 98 -5.16 10.99 5.23
CA TYR A 98 -4.12 11.87 5.73
C TYR A 98 -3.71 11.52 7.17
N ARG A 99 -4.66 11.17 8.04
CA ARG A 99 -4.35 10.70 9.39
C ARG A 99 -3.44 9.47 9.34
N GLY A 100 -3.81 8.46 8.55
CA GLY A 100 -2.98 7.26 8.34
C GLY A 100 -1.57 7.60 7.85
N ALA A 101 -1.46 8.43 6.82
CA ALA A 101 -0.19 8.84 6.24
C ALA A 101 0.71 9.61 7.22
N VAL A 102 0.15 10.55 7.99
CA VAL A 102 0.90 11.35 8.97
C VAL A 102 1.43 10.47 10.09
N TRP A 103 0.62 9.55 10.63
CA TRP A 103 1.08 8.62 11.65
C TRP A 103 2.17 7.69 11.14
N ALA A 104 1.99 7.12 9.95
CA ALA A 104 2.99 6.27 9.33
C ALA A 104 4.31 7.00 9.08
N LEU A 105 4.25 8.24 8.58
CA LEU A 105 5.45 9.07 8.37
C LEU A 105 6.16 9.37 9.69
N ASN A 106 5.43 9.73 10.75
CA ASN A 106 6.03 9.96 12.06
C ASN A 106 6.68 8.70 12.63
N VAL A 107 6.02 7.54 12.51
CA VAL A 107 6.61 6.25 12.91
C VAL A 107 7.90 6.00 12.13
N TYR A 108 7.90 6.18 10.80
CA TYR A 108 9.12 6.01 10.00
C TYR A 108 10.25 6.95 10.41
N LEU A 109 9.94 8.24 10.58
CA LEU A 109 10.91 9.29 10.93
C LEU A 109 11.49 9.12 12.34
N LEU A 110 10.77 8.48 13.26
CA LEU A 110 11.30 8.18 14.59
C LEU A 110 12.03 6.83 14.61
N LEU A 111 11.43 5.81 13.98
CA LEU A 111 11.92 4.44 14.02
C LEU A 111 13.25 4.30 13.28
N TYR A 112 13.36 4.81 12.05
CA TYR A 112 14.58 4.60 11.26
C TYR A 112 15.82 5.25 11.90
N PRO A 113 15.81 6.56 12.25
CA PRO A 113 16.98 7.17 12.87
C PRO A 113 17.32 6.55 14.23
N SER A 114 16.32 6.22 15.05
CA SER A 114 16.56 5.58 16.35
C SER A 114 17.21 4.20 16.18
N TRP A 115 16.69 3.36 15.28
CA TRP A 115 17.28 2.05 15.00
C TRP A 115 18.70 2.20 14.43
N PHE A 116 18.90 3.13 13.48
CA PHE A 116 20.21 3.41 12.91
C PHE A 116 21.23 3.78 13.99
N LEU A 117 20.88 4.70 14.91
CA LEU A 117 21.77 5.10 16.00
C LEU A 117 22.08 3.94 16.96
N LEU A 118 21.08 3.14 17.32
CA LEU A 118 21.28 1.96 18.17
C LEU A 118 22.18 0.91 17.52
N TRP A 119 22.05 0.70 16.20
CA TRP A 119 22.93 -0.18 15.44
C TRP A 119 24.36 0.35 15.41
N ARG A 120 24.55 1.65 15.16
CA ARG A 120 25.88 2.29 15.22
C ARG A 120 26.51 2.21 16.60
N GLY A 121 25.71 2.15 17.67
CA GLY A 121 26.14 1.88 19.04
C GLY A 121 26.40 0.41 19.36
N GLY A 122 26.21 -0.51 18.42
CA GLY A 122 26.42 -1.95 18.61
C GLY A 122 25.34 -2.65 19.45
N LEU A 123 24.20 -2.01 19.69
CA LEU A 123 23.14 -2.52 20.57
C LEU A 123 22.13 -3.42 19.85
N VAL A 124 21.92 -3.20 18.55
CA VAL A 124 20.94 -3.93 17.73
C VAL A 124 21.52 -4.27 16.36
N SER A 125 20.85 -5.16 15.62
CA SER A 125 21.22 -5.49 14.24
C SER A 125 20.99 -4.32 13.28
N GLU A 126 21.60 -4.40 12.10
CA GLU A 126 21.43 -3.43 11.02
C GLU A 126 19.94 -3.22 10.68
N PRO A 127 19.48 -1.96 10.47
CA PRO A 127 18.10 -1.68 10.11
C PRO A 127 17.67 -2.40 8.81
N SER A 128 16.62 -3.21 8.89
CA SER A 128 16.05 -3.88 7.73
C SER A 128 15.10 -2.95 6.95
N HIS A 129 15.45 -2.66 5.70
CA HIS A 129 14.62 -1.89 4.77
C HIS A 129 13.21 -2.49 4.63
N ARG A 130 13.10 -3.83 4.61
CA ARG A 130 11.81 -4.53 4.52
C ARG A 130 10.98 -4.34 5.79
N ALA A 131 11.60 -4.46 6.96
CA ALA A 131 10.92 -4.25 8.24
C ALA A 131 10.38 -2.83 8.36
N LEU A 132 11.19 -1.83 8.01
CA LEU A 132 10.77 -0.42 8.00
C LEU A 132 9.59 -0.18 7.07
N PHE A 133 9.65 -0.72 5.85
CA PHE A 133 8.54 -0.62 4.90
C PHE A 133 7.25 -1.27 5.45
N LEU A 134 7.34 -2.51 5.96
CA LEU A 134 6.20 -3.23 6.51
C LEU A 134 5.58 -2.53 7.72
N ILE A 135 6.41 -2.05 8.66
CA ILE A 135 5.94 -1.32 9.84
C ILE A 135 5.24 -0.02 9.42
N THR A 136 5.78 0.70 8.43
CA THR A 136 5.19 1.94 7.92
C THR A 136 3.84 1.69 7.28
N VAL A 137 3.75 0.70 6.39
CA VAL A 137 2.49 0.32 5.72
C VAL A 137 1.47 -0.20 6.74
N ALA A 138 1.89 -1.04 7.68
CA ALA A 138 1.02 -1.56 8.74
C ALA A 138 0.48 -0.43 9.61
N THR A 139 1.32 0.53 10.01
CA THR A 139 0.90 1.71 10.78
C THR A 139 -0.16 2.51 10.03
N SER A 140 0.09 2.81 8.75
CA SER A 140 -0.88 3.54 7.91
C SER A 140 -2.22 2.80 7.84
N MET A 141 -2.18 1.48 7.61
CA MET A 141 -3.37 0.65 7.51
C MET A 141 -4.14 0.58 8.84
N ILE A 142 -3.45 0.37 9.96
CA ILE A 142 -4.06 0.31 11.30
C ILE A 142 -4.76 1.64 11.62
N VAL A 143 -4.08 2.76 11.41
CA VAL A 143 -4.62 4.09 11.71
C VAL A 143 -5.78 4.45 10.79
N TYR A 144 -5.69 4.10 9.50
CA TYR A 144 -6.78 4.26 8.55
C TYR A 144 -8.01 3.46 8.96
N LEU A 145 -7.85 2.16 9.25
CA LEU A 145 -8.95 1.29 9.66
C LEU A 145 -9.58 1.74 10.97
N TRP A 146 -8.76 2.15 11.94
CA TRP A 146 -9.23 2.69 13.21
C TRP A 146 -10.01 4.00 13.03
N SER A 147 -9.51 4.93 12.21
CA SER A 147 -10.20 6.19 11.90
C SER A 147 -11.53 5.93 11.22
N LYS A 148 -11.56 4.97 10.29
CA LYS A 148 -12.78 4.56 9.58
C LYS A 148 -13.80 3.84 10.45
N TRP A 149 -13.37 3.11 11.48
CA TRP A 149 -14.27 2.45 12.44
C TRP A 149 -14.87 3.40 13.46
N ARG A 150 -14.19 4.53 13.72
CA ARG A 150 -14.60 5.51 14.72
C ARG A 150 -15.51 6.62 14.17
N ASN A 151 -15.43 6.87 12.86
CA ASN A 151 -16.31 7.80 12.14
C ASN A 151 -17.56 7.06 11.64
#